data_AF-A0A969DY69-F1
#
_entry.id   AF-A0A969DY69-F1
#
_cell.length_a   1.000
_cell.length_b   1.000
_cell.length_c   1.000
_cell.angle_alpha   90.00
_cell.angle_beta   90.00
_cell.angle_gamma   90.00
#
_symmetry.space_group_name_H-M   'P 1'
#
loop_
_entity.id
_entity.type
_entity.pdbx_description
1 polymer ?
#
loop_
_entity_poly.entity_id
_entity_poly.type
_entity_poly.pdbx_seq_one_letter_code
_entity_poly.pdbx_strand_id
1 'polypeptide(L)'
;MDWAKPKYSKKQVNRAGNILKQDNPDPGEKESAEDVLTNWRSLHSYPINTFQATLRDKLKSIDHNALVAQRLKRAPSIIGKLKRFDSMQLVRMQDIGGLRAVIETIDKVRDLEKSYTIKSF
;
A
#
# COMPACT_ATOMS: atom_id res chain seq x y z
N MET A 1 -5.35 18.79 -0.23
CA MET A 1 -5.70 17.53 0.46
C MET A 1 -4.99 17.52 1.79
N ASP A 2 -5.70 17.17 2.86
CA ASP A 2 -5.08 16.88 4.14
C ASP A 2 -4.69 15.40 4.16
N TRP A 3 -3.39 15.12 4.24
CA TRP A 3 -2.86 13.76 4.24
C TRP A 3 -2.73 13.26 5.67
N ALA A 4 -2.92 11.95 5.87
CA ALA A 4 -2.71 11.34 7.17
C ALA A 4 -1.28 11.59 7.66
N LYS A 5 -1.16 12.04 8.92
CA LYS A 5 0.12 12.27 9.59
C LYS A 5 0.47 11.08 10.50
N PRO A 6 1.76 10.77 10.68
CA PRO A 6 2.18 9.71 11.59
C PRO A 6 1.78 10.09 13.02
N LYS A 7 0.84 9.34 13.61
CA LYS A 7 0.40 9.52 15.01
C LYS A 7 1.21 8.67 16.00
N TYR A 8 1.86 7.62 15.49
CA TYR A 8 2.51 6.60 16.31
C TYR A 8 3.98 6.42 15.89
N SER A 9 4.84 6.16 16.87
CA SER A 9 6.24 5.81 16.64
C SER A 9 6.38 4.45 15.95
N LYS A 10 7.51 4.21 15.28
CA LYS A 10 7.81 2.89 14.68
C LYS A 10 7.73 1.75 15.70
N LYS A 11 8.13 2.00 16.96
CA LYS A 11 8.03 1.00 18.04
C LYS A 11 6.56 0.66 18.36
N GLN A 12 5.68 1.66 18.44
CA GLN A 12 4.24 1.46 18.63
C GLN A 12 3.60 0.71 17.47
N VAL A 13 3.95 1.06 16.22
CA VAL A 13 3.47 0.36 15.02
C VAL A 13 3.90 -1.11 15.03
N ASN A 14 5.14 -1.41 15.40
CA ASN A 14 5.61 -2.78 15.52
C ASN A 14 4.90 -3.54 16.66
N ARG A 15 4.66 -2.90 17.81
CA ARG A 15 3.87 -3.50 18.90
C ARG A 15 2.46 -3.84 18.44
N ALA A 16 1.78 -2.92 17.76
CA ALA A 16 0.45 -3.17 17.19
C ALA A 16 0.46 -4.36 16.22
N GLY A 17 1.46 -4.44 15.34
CA GLY A 17 1.62 -5.61 14.46
C GLY A 17 1.78 -6.94 15.21
N ASN A 18 2.48 -6.93 16.35
CA ASN A 18 2.63 -8.11 17.20
C ASN A 18 1.33 -8.51 17.90
N ILE A 19 0.55 -7.55 18.38
CA ILE A 19 -0.78 -7.79 18.99
C ILE A 19 -1.72 -8.40 17.94
N LEU A 20 -1.79 -7.79 16.75
CA LEU A 20 -2.71 -8.21 15.69
C LEU A 20 -2.44 -9.61 15.13
N LYS A 21 -1.22 -10.12 15.28
CA LYS A 21 -0.88 -11.50 14.86
C LYS A 21 -1.21 -12.56 15.91
N GLN A 22 -1.54 -12.17 17.14
CA GLN A 22 -1.99 -13.11 18.17
C GLN A 22 -3.36 -13.71 17.78
N ASP A 23 -3.66 -14.91 18.27
CA ASP A 23 -4.94 -15.57 17.97
C ASP A 23 -6.07 -15.07 18.86
N ASN A 24 -5.76 -14.75 20.13
CA ASN A 24 -6.74 -14.22 21.08
C ASN A 24 -6.12 -13.09 21.93
N PRO A 25 -5.81 -11.92 21.32
CA PRO A 25 -5.37 -10.75 22.07
C PRO A 25 -6.49 -10.21 22.97
N ASP A 26 -6.11 -9.47 24.01
CA ASP A 26 -7.08 -8.68 24.78
C ASP A 26 -7.90 -7.77 23.84
N PRO A 27 -9.25 -7.68 23.99
CA PRO A 27 -10.09 -6.88 23.11
C PRO A 27 -9.69 -5.41 23.03
N GLY A 28 -9.30 -4.79 24.15
CA GLY A 28 -8.90 -3.38 24.18
C GLY A 28 -7.52 -3.15 23.54
N GLU A 29 -6.57 -4.09 23.74
CA GLU A 29 -5.30 -4.06 23.02
C GLU A 29 -5.49 -4.26 21.51
N LYS A 30 -6.42 -5.13 21.10
CA LYS A 30 -6.75 -5.38 19.70
C LYS A 30 -7.32 -4.13 19.03
N GLU A 31 -8.31 -3.49 19.64
CA GLU A 31 -8.91 -2.25 19.13
C GLU A 31 -7.85 -1.16 18.95
N SER A 32 -7.03 -0.95 19.99
CA SER A 32 -5.91 0.00 19.94
C SER A 32 -4.91 -0.32 18.82
N ALA A 33 -4.65 -1.60 18.57
CA ALA A 33 -3.74 -2.02 17.51
C ALA A 33 -4.35 -1.85 16.10
N GLU A 34 -5.67 -2.02 15.95
CA GLU A 34 -6.41 -1.77 14.71
C GLU A 34 -6.39 -0.28 14.33
N ASP A 35 -6.48 0.62 15.31
CA ASP A 35 -6.32 2.06 15.12
C ASP A 35 -4.92 2.43 14.62
N VAL A 36 -3.89 1.85 15.25
CA VAL A 36 -2.49 2.04 14.82
C VAL A 36 -2.28 1.53 13.40
N LEU A 37 -2.83 0.36 13.07
CA LEU A 37 -2.77 -0.20 11.72
C LEU A 37 -3.49 0.72 10.72
N THR A 38 -4.64 1.27 11.09
CA THR A 38 -5.42 2.18 10.23
C THR A 38 -4.65 3.47 9.95
N ASN A 39 -4.06 4.11 10.97
CA ASN A 39 -3.19 5.27 10.75
C ASN A 39 -2.00 4.91 9.86
N TRP A 40 -1.29 3.82 10.15
CA TRP A 40 -0.11 3.38 9.40
C TRP A 40 -0.42 3.12 7.91
N ARG A 41 -1.54 2.46 7.62
CA ARG A 41 -2.01 2.24 6.24
C ARG A 41 -2.31 3.56 5.54
N SER A 42 -3.00 4.48 6.21
CA SER A 42 -3.38 5.78 5.63
C SER A 42 -2.20 6.67 5.28
N LEU A 43 -1.04 6.52 5.94
CA LEU A 43 0.19 7.25 5.59
C LEU A 43 0.66 6.95 4.15
N HIS A 44 0.30 5.78 3.62
CA HIS A 44 0.71 5.35 2.28
C HIS A 44 -0.15 5.96 1.17
N SER A 45 -1.24 6.67 1.49
CA SER A 45 -2.06 7.35 0.48
C SER A 45 -1.30 8.46 -0.25
N TYR A 46 -0.44 9.20 0.47
CA TYR A 46 0.39 10.25 -0.14
C TYR A 46 1.36 9.71 -1.20
N PRO A 47 2.25 8.73 -0.90
CA PRO A 47 3.14 8.19 -1.91
C PRO A 47 2.38 7.52 -3.06
N ILE A 48 1.27 6.81 -2.80
CA ILE A 48 0.44 6.22 -3.87
C ILE A 48 -0.08 7.32 -4.81
N ASN A 49 -0.55 8.44 -4.28
CA ASN A 49 -1.01 9.56 -5.08
C ASN A 49 0.11 10.15 -5.96
N THR A 50 1.32 10.29 -5.40
CA THR A 50 2.49 10.74 -6.17
C THR A 50 2.80 9.79 -7.34
N PHE A 51 2.87 8.48 -7.09
CA PHE A 51 3.08 7.50 -8.16
C PHE A 51 1.91 7.47 -9.16
N GLN A 52 0.68 7.77 -8.72
CA GLN A 52 -0.49 7.82 -9.60
C GLN A 52 -0.35 8.90 -10.67
N ALA A 53 0.18 10.07 -10.29
CA ALA A 53 0.41 11.16 -11.24
C ALA A 53 1.36 10.70 -12.36
N THR A 54 2.49 10.09 -12.00
CA THR A 54 3.45 9.55 -12.97
C THR A 54 2.85 8.48 -13.87
N LEU A 55 2.04 7.57 -13.30
CA LEU A 55 1.35 6.52 -14.07
C LEU A 55 0.35 7.12 -15.07
N ARG A 56 -0.43 8.13 -14.64
CA ARG A 56 -1.37 8.83 -15.53
C ARG A 56 -0.66 9.56 -16.65
N ASP A 57 0.46 10.23 -16.35
CA ASP A 57 1.22 10.95 -17.37
C ASP A 57 1.78 10.02 -18.44
N LYS A 58 2.30 8.85 -18.05
CA LYS A 58 2.73 7.82 -19.02
C LYS A 58 1.56 7.27 -19.85
N LEU A 59 0.40 7.09 -19.22
CA LEU A 59 -0.79 6.58 -19.91
C LEU A 59 -1.35 7.56 -20.95
N LYS A 60 -1.13 8.88 -20.79
CA LYS A 60 -1.59 9.87 -21.79
C LYS A 60 -1.06 9.56 -23.21
N SER A 61 0.16 9.04 -23.35
CA SER A 61 0.72 8.71 -24.67
C SER A 61 0.44 7.28 -25.12
N ILE A 62 -0.20 6.45 -24.29
CA ILE A 62 -0.37 5.01 -24.54
C ILE A 62 -1.86 4.65 -24.67
N ASP A 63 -2.67 5.08 -23.70
CA ASP A 63 -4.09 4.76 -23.65
C ASP A 63 -4.88 5.86 -22.91
N HIS A 64 -5.55 6.72 -23.69
CA HIS A 64 -6.34 7.84 -23.16
C HIS A 64 -7.57 7.38 -22.37
N ASN A 65 -8.05 6.15 -22.61
CA ASN A 65 -9.22 5.58 -21.95
C ASN A 65 -8.86 4.76 -20.71
N ALA A 66 -7.57 4.68 -20.35
CA ALA A 66 -7.13 3.86 -19.23
C ALA A 66 -7.67 4.37 -17.89
N LEU A 67 -8.19 3.45 -17.08
CA LEU A 67 -8.68 3.76 -15.73
C LEU A 67 -7.58 3.48 -14.70
N VAL A 68 -7.20 4.51 -13.94
CA VAL A 68 -6.20 4.38 -12.87
C VAL A 68 -6.86 4.45 -11.50
N ALA A 69 -6.72 3.38 -10.71
CA ALA A 69 -7.20 3.28 -9.35
C ALA A 69 -6.05 3.18 -8.34
N GLN A 70 -6.24 3.76 -7.17
CA GLN A 70 -5.36 3.61 -6.02
C GLN A 70 -5.88 2.49 -5.10
N ARG A 71 -4.97 1.76 -4.45
CA ARG A 71 -5.35 0.69 -3.53
C ARG A 71 -4.42 0.65 -2.31
N LEU A 72 -5.02 0.76 -1.13
CA LEU A 72 -4.38 0.32 0.11
C LEU A 72 -4.63 -1.17 0.32
N LYS A 73 -3.62 -1.88 0.83
CA LYS A 73 -3.79 -3.28 1.23
C LYS A 73 -4.79 -3.37 2.37
N ARG A 74 -5.65 -4.38 2.31
CA ARG A 74 -6.70 -4.64 3.30
C ARG A 74 -6.09 -5.11 4.62
N ALA A 75 -6.66 -4.68 5.75
CA ALA A 75 -6.19 -5.07 7.08
C ALA A 75 -6.08 -6.59 7.27
N PRO A 76 -7.08 -7.43 6.91
CA PRO A 76 -6.96 -8.89 7.04
C PRO A 76 -5.79 -9.49 6.26
N SER A 77 -5.46 -8.92 5.10
CA SER A 77 -4.32 -9.39 4.28
C SER A 77 -2.97 -8.97 4.86
N ILE A 78 -2.91 -7.85 5.59
CA ILE A 78 -1.73 -7.43 6.35
C ILE A 78 -1.54 -8.35 7.55
N ILE A 79 -2.61 -8.57 8.32
CA ILE A 79 -2.61 -9.45 9.50
C ILE A 79 -2.24 -10.87 9.11
N GLY A 80 -2.84 -11.42 8.06
CA GLY A 80 -2.50 -12.76 7.57
C GLY A 80 -1.02 -12.89 7.15
N LYS A 81 -0.42 -11.83 6.61
CA LYS A 81 1.02 -11.81 6.29
C LYS A 81 1.89 -11.75 7.55
N LEU A 82 1.48 -10.99 8.56
CA LEU A 82 2.15 -10.95 9.87
C LEU A 82 2.09 -12.30 10.60
N LYS A 83 0.97 -13.03 10.47
CA LYS A 83 0.81 -14.39 11.02
C LYS A 83 1.64 -15.42 10.26
N ARG A 84 1.68 -15.34 8.92
CA ARG A 84 2.39 -16.30 8.08
C ARG A 84 3.91 -16.22 8.19
N PHE A 85 4.47 -15.05 8.50
CA PHE A 85 5.90 -14.81 8.50
C PHE A 85 6.33 -14.21 9.84
N ASP A 86 6.89 -15.03 10.73
CA ASP A 86 7.20 -14.59 12.10
C ASP A 86 8.21 -13.45 12.19
N SER A 87 9.16 -13.38 11.24
CA SER A 87 10.14 -12.30 11.13
C SER A 87 9.57 -11.01 10.52
N MET A 88 8.32 -11.03 10.03
CA MET A 88 7.67 -9.87 9.42
C MET A 88 7.30 -8.85 10.50
N GLN A 89 7.60 -7.59 10.21
CA GLN A 89 7.22 -6.46 11.06
C GLN A 89 6.39 -5.47 10.26
N LEU A 90 5.36 -4.90 10.89
CA LEU A 90 4.44 -3.98 10.22
C LEU A 90 5.17 -2.76 9.64
N VAL A 91 6.18 -2.22 10.35
CA VAL A 91 6.98 -1.09 9.86
C VAL A 91 7.83 -1.44 8.63
N ARG A 92 8.26 -2.70 8.49
CA ARG A 92 9.08 -3.16 7.37
C ARG A 92 8.27 -3.65 6.17
N MET A 93 6.95 -3.70 6.29
CA MET A 93 6.09 -4.23 5.24
C MET A 93 6.05 -3.25 4.06
N GLN A 94 6.54 -3.69 2.90
CA GLN A 94 6.62 -2.86 1.69
C GLN A 94 5.31 -2.87 0.88
N ASP A 95 4.52 -3.94 0.96
CA ASP A 95 3.29 -4.12 0.17
C ASP A 95 2.06 -3.53 0.86
N ILE A 96 2.10 -2.26 1.26
CA ILE A 96 0.97 -1.57 1.91
C ILE A 96 0.12 -0.79 0.91
N GLY A 97 0.76 -0.20 -0.10
CA GLY A 97 0.12 0.64 -1.12
C GLY A 97 0.39 0.14 -2.52
N GLY A 98 -0.55 0.36 -3.43
CA GLY A 98 -0.40 0.01 -4.84
C GLY A 98 -1.31 0.80 -5.76
N LEU A 99 -0.98 0.75 -7.03
CA LEU A 99 -1.74 1.33 -8.13
C LEU A 99 -2.25 0.22 -9.04
N ARG A 100 -3.37 0.47 -9.69
CA ARG A 100 -3.91 -0.38 -10.75
C ARG A 100 -4.26 0.49 -11.95
N ALA A 101 -3.77 0.10 -13.12
CA ALA A 101 -4.27 0.60 -14.39
C ALA A 101 -5.11 -0.50 -15.06
N VAL A 102 -6.27 -0.13 -15.59
CA VAL A 102 -7.08 -0.96 -16.51
C VAL A 102 -6.90 -0.34 -17.89
N ILE A 103 -6.29 -1.12 -18.79
CA ILE A 103 -5.84 -0.69 -20.11
C ILE A 103 -6.56 -1.57 -21.14
N GLU A 104 -6.87 -1.00 -22.30
CA GLU A 104 -7.72 -1.63 -23.31
C GLU A 104 -7.14 -2.92 -23.91
N THR A 105 -5.83 -2.96 -24.20
CA THR A 105 -5.18 -4.09 -24.88
C THR A 105 -3.89 -4.52 -24.20
N ILE A 106 -3.50 -5.77 -24.42
CA ILE A 106 -2.25 -6.34 -23.90
C ILE A 106 -1.03 -5.61 -24.50
N ASP A 107 -1.08 -5.23 -25.77
CA ASP A 107 0.03 -4.51 -26.42
C ASP A 107 0.31 -3.17 -25.73
N LYS A 108 -0.74 -2.41 -25.43
CA LYS A 108 -0.65 -1.17 -24.64
C LYS A 108 -0.09 -1.40 -23.23
N VAL A 109 -0.43 -2.53 -22.59
CA VAL A 109 0.18 -2.93 -21.29
C VAL A 109 1.69 -3.13 -21.44
N ARG A 110 2.14 -3.76 -22.53
CA ARG A 110 3.57 -3.96 -22.81
C ARG A 110 4.30 -2.66 -23.10
N ASP A 111 3.66 -1.72 -23.78
CA ASP A 111 4.23 -0.40 -24.01
C ASP A 111 4.39 0.39 -22.71
N LEU A 112 3.40 0.28 -21.81
CA LEU A 112 3.51 0.86 -20.47
C LEU A 112 4.65 0.21 -19.68
N GLU A 113 4.76 -1.11 -19.69
CA GLU A 113 5.87 -1.85 -19.04
C GLU A 113 7.23 -1.37 -19.54
N LYS A 114 7.42 -1.28 -20.86
CA LYS A 114 8.65 -0.76 -21.48
C LYS A 114 8.97 0.66 -21.02
N SER A 115 7.95 1.52 -20.86
CA SER A 115 8.15 2.90 -20.39
C SER A 115 8.74 2.99 -18.98
N TYR A 116 8.69 1.91 -18.18
CA TYR A 116 9.30 1.84 -16.84
C TYR A 116 10.63 1.08 -16.82
N THR A 117 10.88 0.20 -17.79
CA THR A 117 12.08 -0.66 -17.82
C THR A 117 13.17 -0.13 -18.75
N ILE A 118 12.82 0.67 -19.76
CA ILE A 118 13.80 1.37 -20.58
C ILE A 118 14.43 2.47 -19.72
N LYS A 119 15.70 2.28 -19.38
CA LYS A 119 16.48 3.28 -18.67
C LYS A 119 16.72 4.47 -19.59
N SER A 120 15.99 5.56 -19.37
CA SER A 120 16.47 6.89 -19.76
C SER A 120 17.61 7.22 -18.81
N PHE A 121 18.84 6.98 -19.26
CA PHE A 121 20.05 7.54 -18.67
C PHE A 121 20.33 8.90 -19.32
#